data_AF-G9KVP4-F1
#
_entry.id   AF-G9KVP4-F1
#
_cell.length_a   1.000
_cell.length_b   1.000
_cell.length_c   1.000
_cell.angle_alpha   90.00
_cell.angle_beta   90.00
_cell.angle_gamma   90.00
#
_symmetry.space_group_name_H-M   'P 1'
#
loop_
_entity.id
_entity.type
_entity.pdbx_description
1 polymer ?
#
loop_
_entity_poly.entity_id
_entity_poly.type
_entity_poly.pdbx_seq_one_letter_code
_entity_poly.pdbx_strand_id
1 'polypeptide(L)'
;QGQLDLCEQHCALLLQSEEHHETASVMMADLMFRKQKYEAAVDLYHQVLEKAPDNFLVLNKLIDLLWRSGRLEDAPAFFELAKKMSSRIPLEPGFNYCRGIYCWHIGQPNEALKFLNKARKDSSWGQSATYYMVQICLNPDNEIVGG
;
A
#
# COMPACT_ATOMS: atom_id res chain seq x y z
N GLN A 1 2.28 -11.59 23.13
CA GLN A 1 1.03 -12.33 22.83
C GLN A 1 -0.23 -11.53 23.14
N GLY A 2 -0.57 -11.22 24.40
CA GLY A 2 -1.94 -10.78 24.77
C GLY A 2 -2.48 -9.47 24.16
N GLN A 3 -1.64 -8.48 23.81
CA GLN A 3 -2.13 -7.23 23.19
C GLN A 3 -2.64 -7.44 21.75
N LEU A 4 -2.03 -8.37 21.00
CA LEU A 4 -2.44 -8.68 19.62
C LEU A 4 -3.77 -9.42 19.61
N ASP A 5 -4.02 -10.29 20.59
CA ASP A 5 -5.25 -11.07 20.68
C ASP A 5 -6.44 -10.19 21.14
N LEU A 6 -6.21 -9.24 22.05
CA LEU A 6 -7.21 -8.22 22.41
C LEU A 6 -7.55 -7.31 21.22
N CYS A 7 -6.54 -6.90 20.44
CA CYS A 7 -6.76 -6.12 19.23
C CYS A 7 -7.61 -6.90 18.22
N GLU A 8 -7.36 -8.20 18.05
CA GLU A 8 -8.17 -9.08 17.20
C GLU A 8 -9.64 -9.09 17.61
N GLN A 9 -9.91 -9.30 18.91
CA GLN A 9 -11.27 -9.34 19.44
C GLN A 9 -11.99 -8.00 19.24
N HIS A 10 -11.33 -6.88 19.52
CA HIS A 10 -11.92 -5.56 19.32
C HIS A 10 -12.18 -5.25 17.83
N CYS A 11 -11.26 -5.60 16.93
CA CYS A 11 -11.47 -5.43 15.50
C CYS A 11 -12.62 -6.31 14.99
N ALA A 12 -12.72 -7.55 15.46
CA ALA A 12 -13.81 -8.46 15.11
C ALA A 12 -15.19 -7.93 15.51
N LEU A 13 -15.29 -7.23 16.65
CA LEU A 13 -16.52 -6.57 17.07
C LEU A 13 -16.83 -5.35 16.19
N LEU A 14 -15.84 -4.52 15.86
CA LEU A 14 -16.02 -3.33 15.03
C LEU A 14 -16.41 -3.69 13.59
N LEU A 15 -15.99 -4.84 13.08
CA LEU A 15 -16.38 -5.33 11.75
C LEU A 15 -17.89 -5.59 11.61
N GLN A 16 -18.63 -5.74 12.72
CA GLN A 16 -20.09 -5.90 12.72
C GLN A 16 -20.83 -4.57 12.51
N SER A 17 -20.13 -3.42 12.58
CA SER A 17 -20.68 -2.09 12.33
C SER A 17 -20.21 -1.56 10.98
N GLU A 18 -21.15 -1.21 10.09
CA GLU A 18 -20.86 -0.61 8.78
C GLU A 18 -20.06 0.70 8.90
N GLU A 19 -20.29 1.50 9.95
CA GLU A 19 -19.65 2.80 10.14
C GLU A 19 -18.12 2.70 10.35
N HIS A 20 -17.63 1.55 10.82
CA HIS A 20 -16.21 1.36 11.13
C HIS A 20 -15.58 0.21 10.36
N HIS A 21 -16.31 -0.40 9.42
CA HIS A 21 -15.92 -1.63 8.75
C HIS A 21 -14.59 -1.50 7.98
N GLU A 22 -14.37 -0.39 7.27
CA GLU A 22 -13.10 -0.14 6.56
C GLU A 22 -11.91 -0.05 7.53
N THR A 23 -12.00 0.85 8.51
CA THR A 23 -10.94 1.08 9.49
C THR A 23 -10.62 -0.20 10.28
N ALA A 24 -11.65 -0.93 10.69
CA ALA A 24 -11.49 -2.20 11.39
C ALA A 24 -10.84 -3.27 10.51
N SER A 25 -11.18 -3.33 9.21
CA SER A 25 -10.57 -4.26 8.25
C SER A 25 -9.08 -3.96 8.06
N VAL A 26 -8.72 -2.68 7.92
CA VAL A 26 -7.32 -2.24 7.81
C VAL A 26 -6.53 -2.58 9.08
N MET A 27 -7.11 -2.33 10.26
CA MET A 27 -6.48 -2.69 11.53
C MET A 27 -6.30 -4.21 11.68
N MET A 28 -7.30 -4.98 11.27
CA MET A 28 -7.21 -6.44 11.27
C MET A 28 -6.15 -6.94 10.27
N ALA A 29 -6.03 -6.32 9.09
CA ALA A 29 -5.01 -6.67 8.11
C ALA A 29 -3.59 -6.40 8.65
N ASP A 30 -3.37 -5.21 9.24
CA ASP A 30 -2.12 -4.85 9.92
C ASP A 30 -1.79 -5.87 11.04
N LEU A 31 -2.80 -6.37 11.76
CA LEU A 31 -2.65 -7.38 12.81
C LEU A 31 -2.29 -8.75 12.24
N MET A 32 -2.99 -9.22 11.20
CA MET A 32 -2.72 -10.49 10.52
C MET A 32 -1.31 -10.49 9.94
N PHE A 33 -0.87 -9.36 9.38
CA PHE A 33 0.48 -9.17 8.91
C PHE A 33 1.53 -9.34 10.02
N ARG A 34 1.33 -8.70 11.19
CA ARG A 34 2.21 -8.87 12.35
C ARG A 34 2.25 -10.30 12.88
N LYS A 35 1.16 -11.06 12.69
CA LYS A 35 1.06 -12.49 13.00
C LYS A 35 1.61 -13.40 11.90
N GLN A 36 2.22 -12.84 10.85
CA GLN A 36 2.73 -13.55 9.66
C GLN A 36 1.66 -14.34 8.89
N LYS A 37 0.38 -13.97 9.04
CA LYS A 37 -0.74 -14.53 8.29
C LYS A 37 -0.96 -13.67 7.04
N TYR A 38 -0.05 -13.79 6.07
CA TYR A 38 0.01 -12.89 4.92
C TYR A 38 -1.23 -12.99 4.02
N GLU A 39 -1.71 -14.20 3.76
CA GLU A 39 -2.91 -14.43 2.94
C GLU A 39 -4.13 -13.73 3.55
N ALA A 40 -4.36 -13.92 4.86
CA ALA A 40 -5.46 -13.27 5.56
C ALA A 40 -5.34 -11.73 5.55
N ALA A 41 -4.12 -11.19 5.63
CA ALA A 41 -3.89 -9.75 5.54
C ALA A 41 -4.17 -9.21 4.12
N VAL A 42 -3.75 -9.93 3.09
CA VAL A 42 -4.04 -9.58 1.68
C VAL A 42 -5.54 -9.61 1.42
N ASP A 43 -6.25 -10.65 1.88
CA ASP A 43 -7.69 -10.79 1.69
C ASP A 43 -8.47 -9.61 2.32
N LEU A 44 -8.07 -9.18 3.53
CA LEU A 44 -8.69 -8.04 4.20
C LEU A 44 -8.46 -6.73 3.46
N TYR A 45 -7.24 -6.45 2.98
CA TYR A 45 -7.00 -5.27 2.14
C TYR A 45 -7.73 -5.36 0.80
N HIS A 46 -7.82 -6.55 0.19
CA HIS A 46 -8.55 -6.76 -1.05
C HIS A 46 -10.03 -6.41 -0.87
N GLN A 47 -10.68 -6.91 0.19
CA GLN A 47 -12.08 -6.60 0.49
C GLN A 47 -12.33 -5.09 0.67
N VAL A 48 -11.39 -4.38 1.30
CA VAL A 48 -11.45 -2.92 1.41
C VAL A 48 -11.34 -2.27 0.02
N LEU A 49 -10.36 -2.69 -0.77
CA LEU A 49 -10.12 -2.13 -2.11
C LEU A 49 -11.19 -2.52 -3.13
N GLU A 50 -11.97 -3.57 -2.95
CA GLU A 50 -13.14 -3.87 -3.78
C GLU A 50 -14.26 -2.84 -3.58
N LYS A 51 -14.42 -2.32 -2.35
CA LYS A 51 -15.43 -1.31 -2.01
C LYS A 51 -14.92 0.12 -2.27
N ALA A 52 -13.64 0.37 -2.02
CA ALA A 52 -12.99 1.66 -2.21
C ALA A 52 -11.68 1.51 -3.02
N PRO A 53 -11.75 1.27 -4.34
CA PRO A 53 -10.55 1.04 -5.16
C PRO A 53 -9.63 2.27 -5.32
N ASP A 54 -10.10 3.46 -4.96
CA ASP A 54 -9.37 4.72 -4.91
C ASP A 54 -8.76 5.02 -3.54
N ASN A 55 -8.88 4.11 -2.58
CA ASN A 55 -8.21 4.22 -1.29
C ASN A 55 -6.71 3.89 -1.41
N PHE A 56 -5.94 4.88 -1.86
CA PHE A 56 -4.52 4.72 -2.12
C PHE A 56 -3.68 4.53 -0.84
N LEU A 57 -4.20 4.91 0.32
CA LEU A 57 -3.55 4.61 1.61
C LEU A 57 -3.54 3.10 1.86
N VAL A 58 -4.66 2.43 1.62
CA VAL A 58 -4.77 0.97 1.72
C VAL A 58 -3.98 0.29 0.62
N LEU A 59 -4.04 0.79 -0.62
CA LEU A 59 -3.21 0.25 -1.71
C LEU A 59 -1.72 0.32 -1.39
N ASN A 60 -1.24 1.43 -0.82
CA ASN A 60 0.17 1.56 -0.41
C ASN A 60 0.55 0.55 0.68
N LYS A 61 -0.31 0.36 1.69
CA LYS A 61 -0.11 -0.67 2.74
C LYS A 61 -0.05 -2.07 2.15
N LEU A 62 -0.93 -2.38 1.21
CA LEU A 62 -0.93 -3.65 0.50
C LEU A 62 0.34 -3.86 -0.33
N ILE A 63 0.87 -2.82 -1.00
CA ILE A 63 2.15 -2.91 -1.73
C ILE A 63 3.30 -3.25 -0.78
N ASP A 64 3.38 -2.60 0.39
CA ASP A 64 4.38 -2.94 1.43
C ASP A 64 4.24 -4.40 1.90
N LEU A 65 3.00 -4.84 2.17
CA LEU A 65 2.71 -6.22 2.55
C LEU A 65 3.15 -7.23 1.47
N LEU A 66 2.79 -6.99 0.21
CA LEU A 66 3.13 -7.86 -0.91
C LEU A 66 4.65 -7.93 -1.12
N TRP A 67 5.34 -6.79 -1.02
CA TRP A 67 6.80 -6.76 -1.11
C TRP A 67 7.44 -7.57 0.02
N ARG A 68 7.02 -7.35 1.27
CA ARG A 68 7.58 -8.03 2.45
C ARG A 68 7.21 -9.51 2.54
N SER A 69 6.13 -9.93 1.88
CA SER A 69 5.74 -11.34 1.78
C SER A 69 6.25 -12.04 0.51
N GLY A 70 7.00 -11.34 -0.35
CA GLY A 70 7.54 -11.91 -1.59
C GLY A 70 6.48 -12.19 -2.67
N ARG A 71 5.36 -11.47 -2.63
CA ARG A 71 4.19 -11.61 -3.53
C ARG A 71 3.95 -10.36 -4.36
N LEU A 72 5.01 -9.61 -4.67
CA LEU A 72 4.89 -8.31 -5.34
C LEU A 72 4.28 -8.42 -6.75
N GLU A 73 4.35 -9.61 -7.36
CA GLU A 73 3.70 -9.97 -8.63
C GLU A 73 2.17 -9.84 -8.61
N ASP A 74 1.54 -9.81 -7.43
CA ASP A 74 0.09 -9.64 -7.28
C ASP A 74 -0.35 -8.17 -7.39
N ALA A 75 0.56 -7.21 -7.13
CA ALA A 75 0.25 -5.78 -7.08
C ALA A 75 -0.39 -5.21 -8.37
N PRO A 76 0.01 -5.62 -9.60
CA PRO A 76 -0.63 -5.17 -10.84
C PRO A 76 -2.16 -5.34 -10.88
N ALA A 77 -2.69 -6.41 -10.29
CA ALA A 77 -4.14 -6.67 -10.28
C ALA A 77 -4.91 -5.55 -9.55
N PHE A 78 -4.35 -5.04 -8.44
CA PHE A 78 -4.96 -3.97 -7.66
C PHE A 78 -4.88 -2.61 -8.36
N PHE A 79 -3.81 -2.34 -9.12
CA PHE A 79 -3.76 -1.15 -9.98
C PHE A 79 -4.82 -1.20 -11.09
N GLU A 80 -5.05 -2.38 -11.68
CA GLU A 80 -6.11 -2.53 -12.69
C GLU A 80 -7.51 -2.44 -12.08
N LEU A 81 -7.71 -2.97 -10.87
CA LEU A 81 -8.95 -2.79 -10.10
C LEU A 81 -9.26 -1.30 -9.90
N ALA A 82 -8.30 -0.52 -9.43
CA ALA A 82 -8.45 0.92 -9.24
C ALA A 82 -8.80 1.65 -10.55
N LYS A 83 -8.09 1.34 -11.65
CA LYS A 83 -8.32 1.98 -12.96
C LYS A 83 -9.72 1.74 -13.54
N LYS A 84 -10.34 0.59 -13.23
CA LYS A 84 -11.70 0.27 -13.71
C LYS A 84 -12.76 1.22 -13.15
N MET A 85 -12.51 1.85 -11.99
CA MET A 85 -13.48 2.75 -11.37
C MET A 85 -13.64 4.06 -12.12
N SER A 86 -12.54 4.63 -12.61
CA SER A 86 -12.58 5.92 -13.26
C SER A 86 -11.33 6.16 -14.11
N SER A 87 -11.52 6.76 -15.27
CA SER A 87 -10.43 7.21 -16.14
C SER A 87 -9.54 8.29 -15.53
N ARG A 88 -9.97 8.90 -14.41
CA ARG A 88 -9.19 9.91 -13.66
C ARG A 88 -8.19 9.30 -12.69
N ILE A 89 -8.34 8.03 -12.29
CA ILE A 89 -7.48 7.37 -11.31
C ILE A 89 -5.98 7.47 -11.67
N PRO A 90 -5.54 7.28 -12.93
CA PRO A 90 -4.13 7.48 -13.31
C PRO A 90 -3.58 8.90 -13.11
N LEU A 91 -4.45 9.90 -12.91
CA LEU A 91 -4.07 11.29 -12.64
C LEU A 91 -3.99 11.58 -11.14
N GLU A 92 -4.56 10.73 -10.29
CA GLU A 92 -4.59 10.93 -8.84
C GLU A 92 -3.17 10.86 -8.24
N PRO A 93 -2.78 11.79 -7.35
CA PRO A 93 -1.47 11.76 -6.71
C PRO A 93 -1.20 10.47 -5.95
N GLY A 94 -2.18 9.96 -5.21
CA GLY A 94 -2.04 8.72 -4.44
C GLY A 94 -1.81 7.50 -5.32
N PHE A 95 -2.49 7.41 -6.47
CA PHE A 95 -2.26 6.36 -7.46
C PHE A 95 -0.82 6.42 -8.00
N ASN A 96 -0.37 7.61 -8.38
CA ASN A 96 0.99 7.80 -8.89
C ASN A 96 2.05 7.54 -7.81
N TYR A 97 1.78 7.89 -6.55
CA TYR A 97 2.64 7.51 -5.44
C TYR A 97 2.78 5.99 -5.33
N CYS A 98 1.66 5.26 -5.27
CA CYS A 98 1.65 3.80 -5.17
C CYS A 98 2.39 3.14 -6.36
N ARG A 99 2.17 3.64 -7.58
CA ARG A 99 2.91 3.20 -8.77
C ARG A 99 4.41 3.43 -8.64
N GLY A 100 4.81 4.57 -8.10
CA GLY A 100 6.20 4.91 -7.86
C GLY A 100 6.87 3.95 -6.88
N ILE A 101 6.22 3.66 -5.74
CA ILE A 101 6.69 2.70 -4.74
C ILE A 101 6.78 1.29 -5.32
N TYR A 102 5.77 0.85 -6.07
CA TYR A 102 5.81 -0.45 -6.75
C TYR A 102 6.99 -0.54 -7.73
N CYS A 103 7.15 0.46 -8.61
CA CYS A 103 8.27 0.52 -9.57
C CYS A 103 9.62 0.49 -8.85
N TRP A 104 9.73 1.11 -7.69
CA TRP A 104 10.94 1.07 -6.88
C TRP A 104 11.27 -0.35 -6.42
N HIS A 105 10.30 -1.05 -5.85
CA HIS A 105 10.49 -2.41 -5.34
C HIS A 105 10.79 -3.46 -6.42
N ILE A 106 10.35 -3.26 -7.67
CA ILE A 106 10.69 -4.13 -8.80
C ILE A 106 11.98 -3.73 -9.54
N GLY A 107 12.79 -2.83 -8.95
CA GLY A 107 14.08 -2.42 -9.52
C GLY A 107 13.97 -1.53 -10.76
N GLN A 108 12.92 -0.69 -10.84
CA GLN A 108 12.72 0.27 -11.93
C GLN A 108 12.82 1.72 -11.43
N PRO A 109 14.02 2.20 -11.06
CA PRO A 109 14.21 3.53 -10.45
C PRO A 109 13.72 4.68 -11.34
N ASN A 110 13.94 4.60 -12.65
CA ASN A 110 13.53 5.66 -13.58
C ASN A 110 12.00 5.81 -13.65
N GLU A 111 11.27 4.70 -13.71
CA GLU A 111 9.81 4.74 -13.68
C GLU A 111 9.30 5.15 -12.29
N ALA A 112 9.95 4.70 -11.22
CA ALA A 112 9.64 5.14 -9.86
C ALA A 112 9.73 6.68 -9.72
N LEU A 113 10.84 7.29 -10.13
CA LEU A 113 11.03 8.74 -10.12
C LEU A 113 9.98 9.47 -10.95
N LYS A 114 9.66 8.97 -12.14
CA LYS A 114 8.63 9.54 -13.02
C LYS A 114 7.25 9.57 -12.35
N PHE A 115 6.85 8.49 -11.69
CA PHE A 115 5.56 8.41 -10.99
C PHE A 115 5.55 9.22 -9.68
N LEU A 116 6.60 9.13 -8.85
CA LEU A 116 6.72 9.93 -7.62
C LEU A 116 6.75 11.44 -7.92
N ASN A 117 7.37 11.86 -9.02
CA ASN A 117 7.37 13.26 -9.44
C ASN A 117 5.97 13.80 -9.74
N LYS A 118 5.01 12.96 -10.14
CA LYS A 118 3.61 13.36 -10.31
C LYS A 118 2.89 13.57 -8.98
N ALA A 119 3.32 12.89 -7.92
CA ALA A 119 2.75 13.02 -6.57
C ALA A 119 3.44 14.12 -5.73
N ARG A 120 4.65 14.57 -6.08
CA ARG A 120 5.52 15.40 -5.22
C ARG A 120 4.93 16.73 -4.73
N LYS A 121 3.93 17.27 -5.41
CA LYS A 121 3.29 18.57 -5.07
C LYS A 121 2.00 18.41 -4.28
N ASP A 122 1.55 17.19 -4.06
CA ASP A 122 0.33 16.90 -3.31
C ASP A 122 0.53 17.13 -1.82
N SER A 123 -0.51 17.56 -1.12
CA SER A 123 -0.45 17.87 0.31
C SER A 123 -0.30 16.62 1.19
N SER A 124 -0.80 15.46 0.74
CA SER A 124 -0.78 14.21 1.50
C SER A 124 0.40 13.32 1.10
N TRP A 125 0.71 13.28 -0.21
CA TRP A 125 1.71 12.38 -0.77
C TRP A 125 3.04 13.05 -1.09
N GLY A 126 3.09 14.38 -1.16
CA GLY A 126 4.23 15.12 -1.71
C GLY A 126 5.52 14.99 -0.91
N GLN A 127 5.41 15.03 0.43
CA GLN A 127 6.57 14.87 1.31
C GLN A 127 7.17 13.47 1.18
N SER A 128 6.34 12.43 1.29
CA SER A 128 6.78 11.04 1.13
C SER A 128 7.33 10.77 -0.27
N ALA A 129 6.67 11.29 -1.32
CA ALA A 129 7.14 11.15 -2.69
C ALA A 129 8.54 11.75 -2.85
N THR A 130 8.74 12.97 -2.34
CA THR A 130 10.05 13.65 -2.39
C THR A 130 11.10 12.89 -1.61
N TYR A 131 10.76 12.35 -0.42
CA TYR A 131 11.65 11.51 0.36
C TYR A 131 12.12 10.28 -0.43
N TYR A 132 11.21 9.52 -1.02
CA TYR A 132 11.57 8.36 -1.85
C TYR A 132 12.38 8.74 -3.08
N MET A 133 12.07 9.87 -3.73
CA MET A 133 12.88 10.37 -4.86
C MET A 133 14.33 10.64 -4.43
N VAL A 134 14.55 11.24 -3.26
CA VAL A 134 15.89 11.45 -2.71
C VAL A 134 16.59 10.10 -2.45
N GLN A 135 15.89 9.14 -1.83
CA GLN A 135 16.46 7.80 -1.57
C GLN A 135 16.89 7.10 -2.87
N ILE A 136 16.05 7.13 -3.91
CA ILE A 136 16.35 6.54 -5.21
C ILE A 136 17.57 7.21 -5.85
N CYS A 137 17.68 8.54 -5.76
CA CYS A 137 18.85 9.25 -6.30
C CYS A 137 20.15 8.96 -5.54
N LEU A 138 20.06 8.69 -4.22
CA LEU A 138 21.22 8.37 -3.39
C LEU A 138 21.70 6.92 -3.60
N ASN A 139 20.79 6.00 -3.90
CA ASN A 139 21.09 4.59 -4.08
C ASN A 139 20.17 3.97 -5.14
N PRO A 140 20.41 4.22 -6.43
CA PRO A 140 19.50 3.80 -7.51
C PRO A 140 19.43 2.28 -7.69
N ASP A 141 20.48 1.57 -7.29
CA ASP A 141 20.58 0.11 -7.41
C ASP A 141 19.95 -0.61 -6.19
N ASN A 142 19.47 0.15 -5.19
CA ASN A 142 18.91 -0.36 -3.93
C ASN A 142 19.85 -1.35 -3.21
N GLU A 143 21.17 -1.21 -3.40
CA GLU A 143 22.17 -2.05 -2.74
C GLU A 143 22.32 -1.62 -1.28
N ILE A 144 22.40 -2.58 -0.36
CA ILE A 144 22.66 -2.26 1.05
C ILE A 144 24.11 -1.79 1.16
N VAL A 145 24.33 -0.49 1.24
CA VAL A 145 25.66 0.09 1.49
C VAL A 145 26.03 -0.16 2.95
N GLY A 146 26.63 -1.31 3.25
CA GLY A 146 27.19 -1.62 4.57
C GLY A 146 27.03 -3.06 5.06
N GLY A 147 27.42 -4.04 4.24
CA GLY A 147 27.67 -5.42 4.69
C GLY A 147 29.13 -5.65 5.02
#